data_AF-A0A840WQB8-F1
#
_entry.id   AF-A0A840WQB8-F1
#
_cell.length_a   1.000
_cell.length_b   1.000
_cell.length_c   1.000
_cell.angle_alpha   90.00
_cell.angle_beta   90.00
_cell.angle_gamma   90.00
#
_symmetry.space_group_name_H-M   'P 1'
#
loop_
_entity.id
_entity.type
_entity.pdbx_description
1 polymer ?
#
loop_
_entity_poly.entity_id
_entity_poly.type
_entity_poly.pdbx_seq_one_letter_code
_entity_poly.pdbx_strand_id
1 'polypeptide(L)'
;MLDAVLVVLLLLFAVTGYRQGFIVGVFSFVGFIGGGILAAVTAPGLIQDWVADPGRQALLAIAVVFLSAALGQFISSYLGTLVRNRVTWDSARVVDALGGAVVSGISVLLVAWFIGSTVANSALPYVSNQVKDSRILQSVDSLMPPAAHQGFSTFRRVVDQSAFPQVFSGLGTGELAEVEPPDPDVLTTPELIESSRSVVKVLGTAPSCQRRVEGTGFAYGDDRIMTNAHVVAGVTEDLRVVTRDGYQLEATLVLFDAQQDLAVLQVPGMELSPLEFNGGAAQGDDAVVAGFPRNSGFTAVPARIRAKQTAQGSDFYHSQQVSREIYQVRAVVRPGNSGGPLLAPDGTVYGVVFAAATNEDETGYVLTADEVAENAEAGLRATSEVSSQTCD
;
A
#
# COMPACT_ATOMS: atom_id res chain seq x y z
N MET A 1 3.03 6.36 -27.91
CA MET A 1 4.45 6.62 -28.24
C MET A 1 5.36 5.55 -27.66
N LEU A 2 5.03 5.01 -26.48
CA LEU A 2 5.80 3.94 -25.83
C LEU A 2 6.06 2.71 -26.72
N ASP A 3 5.05 2.21 -27.44
CA ASP A 3 5.23 1.05 -28.35
C ASP A 3 6.32 1.27 -29.41
N ALA A 4 6.41 2.48 -29.98
CA ALA A 4 7.44 2.80 -30.97
C ALA A 4 8.84 2.78 -30.35
N VAL A 5 8.97 3.29 -29.11
CA VAL A 5 10.22 3.24 -28.34
C VAL A 5 10.60 1.80 -28.04
N LEU A 6 9.64 0.96 -27.63
CA LEU A 6 9.87 -0.46 -27.34
C LEU A 6 10.30 -1.22 -28.59
N VAL A 7 9.69 -0.97 -29.76
CA VAL A 7 10.12 -1.59 -31.02
C VAL A 7 11.55 -1.20 -31.37
N VAL A 8 11.93 0.07 -31.24
CA VAL A 8 13.30 0.51 -31.48
C VAL A 8 14.28 -0.16 -30.51
N LEU A 9 13.93 -0.22 -29.22
CA LEU A 9 14.74 -0.92 -28.22
C LEU A 9 14.87 -2.42 -28.54
N LEU A 10 13.79 -3.09 -28.93
CA LEU A 10 13.81 -4.50 -29.32
C LEU A 10 14.75 -4.75 -30.50
N LEU A 11 14.74 -3.89 -31.51
CA LEU A 11 15.65 -4.01 -32.66
C LEU A 11 17.11 -3.80 -32.24
N LEU A 12 17.39 -2.78 -31.42
CA LEU A 12 18.75 -2.51 -30.92
C LEU A 12 19.30 -3.66 -30.09
N PHE A 13 18.49 -4.20 -29.18
CA PHE A 13 18.88 -5.31 -28.33
C PHE A 13 18.91 -6.64 -29.08
N ALA A 14 18.07 -6.86 -30.09
CA ALA A 14 18.17 -8.03 -30.97
C ALA A 14 19.49 -8.01 -31.77
N VAL A 15 19.89 -6.85 -32.30
CA VAL A 15 21.20 -6.69 -33.00
C VAL A 15 22.37 -6.90 -32.03
N THR A 16 22.25 -6.37 -30.82
CA THR A 16 23.29 -6.53 -29.78
C THR A 16 23.39 -8.00 -29.34
N GLY A 17 22.26 -8.65 -29.08
CA GLY A 17 22.15 -10.06 -28.72
C GLY A 17 22.66 -10.98 -29.83
N TYR A 18 22.38 -10.66 -31.09
CA TYR A 18 22.92 -11.37 -32.25
C TYR A 18 24.45 -11.33 -32.29
N ARG A 19 25.05 -10.16 -31.99
CA ARG A 19 26.50 -10.00 -31.94
C ARG A 19 27.13 -10.70 -30.73
N GLN A 20 26.48 -10.61 -29.57
CA GLN A 20 26.98 -11.18 -28.31
C GLN A 20 26.81 -12.70 -28.21
N GLY A 21 25.79 -13.27 -28.84
CA GLY A 21 25.49 -14.69 -28.78
C GLY A 21 24.73 -15.10 -27.51
N PHE A 22 23.97 -16.19 -27.62
CA PHE A 22 23.16 -16.79 -26.56
C PHE A 22 23.98 -17.11 -25.31
N ILE A 23 25.16 -17.71 -25.47
CA ILE A 23 26.00 -18.12 -24.35
C ILE A 23 26.38 -16.91 -23.50
N VAL A 24 26.82 -15.82 -24.12
CA VAL A 24 27.16 -14.58 -23.40
C VAL A 24 25.90 -13.95 -22.83
N GLY A 25 24.78 -14.00 -23.56
CA GLY A 25 23.48 -13.49 -23.10
C GLY A 25 22.98 -14.17 -21.82
N VAL A 26 23.06 -15.51 -21.73
CA VAL A 26 22.67 -16.26 -20.53
C VAL A 26 23.54 -15.89 -19.35
N PHE A 27 24.86 -15.86 -19.53
CA PHE A 27 25.78 -15.46 -18.47
C PHE A 27 25.54 -14.01 -18.01
N SER A 28 25.35 -13.09 -18.96
CA SER A 28 24.99 -11.70 -18.69
C SER A 28 23.72 -11.60 -17.84
N PHE A 29 22.67 -12.34 -18.21
CA PHE A 29 21.40 -12.36 -17.48
C PHE A 29 21.56 -12.90 -16.05
N VAL A 30 22.23 -14.03 -15.90
CA VAL A 30 22.50 -14.64 -14.58
C VAL A 30 23.31 -13.69 -13.71
N GLY A 31 24.33 -13.03 -14.27
CA GLY A 31 25.13 -12.04 -13.56
C GLY A 31 24.33 -10.82 -13.12
N PHE A 32 23.47 -10.30 -14.00
CA PHE A 32 22.60 -9.16 -13.70
C PHE A 32 21.62 -9.47 -12.56
N ILE A 33 20.90 -10.59 -12.67
CA ILE A 33 19.92 -11.02 -11.66
C ILE A 33 20.62 -11.35 -10.34
N GLY A 34 21.72 -12.11 -10.38
CA GLY A 34 22.49 -12.47 -9.19
C GLY A 34 23.04 -11.25 -8.46
N GLY A 35 23.63 -10.30 -9.20
CA GLY A 35 24.14 -9.04 -8.64
C GLY A 35 23.04 -8.16 -8.05
N GLY A 36 21.89 -8.07 -8.72
CA GLY A 36 20.74 -7.32 -8.26
C GLY A 36 20.11 -7.90 -6.98
N ILE A 37 19.89 -9.21 -6.93
CA ILE A 37 19.31 -9.88 -5.75
C ILE A 37 20.24 -9.76 -4.55
N LEU A 38 21.54 -10.04 -4.72
CA LEU A 38 22.52 -9.96 -3.64
C LEU A 38 22.52 -8.55 -3.03
N ALA A 39 22.52 -7.51 -3.87
CA ALA A 39 22.47 -6.13 -3.43
C ALA A 39 21.12 -5.77 -2.80
N ALA A 40 19.99 -6.22 -3.35
CA ALA A 40 18.67 -5.92 -2.79
C ALA A 40 18.48 -6.47 -1.37
N VAL A 41 19.07 -7.64 -1.09
CA VAL A 41 19.03 -8.26 0.25
C VAL A 41 19.99 -7.59 1.23
N THR A 42 21.17 -7.16 0.76
CA THR A 42 22.24 -6.66 1.65
C THR A 42 22.24 -5.13 1.83
N ALA A 43 21.82 -4.38 0.82
CA ALA A 43 21.89 -2.92 0.82
C ALA A 43 21.03 -2.24 1.90
N PRO A 44 19.78 -2.67 2.21
CA PRO A 44 18.97 -2.00 3.22
C PRO A 44 19.65 -1.94 4.59
N GLY A 45 20.25 -3.05 5.04
CA GLY A 45 20.98 -3.10 6.31
C GLY A 45 22.20 -2.18 6.32
N LEU A 46 22.96 -2.14 5.22
CA LEU A 46 24.17 -1.32 5.12
C LEU A 46 23.87 0.19 4.99
N ILE A 47 22.73 0.57 4.40
CA ILE A 47 22.39 1.98 4.13
C ILE A 47 21.75 2.64 5.34
N GLN A 48 20.97 1.90 6.13
CA GLN A 48 20.30 2.40 7.33
C GLN A 48 21.28 2.94 8.37
N ASP A 49 22.50 2.40 8.43
CA ASP A 49 23.55 2.84 9.36
C ASP A 49 24.16 4.21 8.99
N TRP A 50 24.01 4.69 7.74
CA TRP A 50 24.74 5.85 7.21
C TRP A 50 23.85 7.02 6.79
N VAL A 51 22.59 6.77 6.43
CA VAL A 51 21.68 7.79 5.91
C VAL A 51 20.39 7.73 6.70
N ALA A 52 20.03 8.81 7.42
CA ALA A 52 18.81 8.86 8.23
C ALA A 52 17.55 9.27 7.44
N ASP A 53 17.71 9.95 6.30
CA ASP A 53 16.60 10.43 5.48
C ASP A 53 16.01 9.32 4.58
N PRO A 54 14.72 8.95 4.72
CA PRO A 54 14.11 7.85 3.96
C PRO A 54 14.15 8.03 2.44
N GLY A 55 13.99 9.27 1.96
CA GLY A 55 14.04 9.56 0.53
C GLY A 55 15.43 9.29 -0.07
N ARG A 56 16.48 9.76 0.61
CA ARG A 56 17.88 9.47 0.22
C ARG A 56 18.25 7.99 0.41
N GLN A 57 17.72 7.32 1.42
CA GLN A 57 17.92 5.87 1.61
C GLN A 57 17.40 5.08 0.41
N ALA A 58 16.17 5.36 -0.05
CA ALA A 58 15.58 4.69 -1.19
C ALA A 58 16.39 4.93 -2.48
N LEU A 59 16.80 6.18 -2.73
CA LEU A 59 17.62 6.52 -3.89
C LEU A 59 18.99 5.81 -3.86
N LEU A 60 19.64 5.75 -2.69
CA LEU A 60 20.92 5.08 -2.54
C LEU A 60 20.76 3.56 -2.69
N ALA A 61 19.69 2.97 -2.16
CA ALA A 61 19.40 1.54 -2.31
C ALA A 61 19.20 1.16 -3.78
N ILE A 62 18.43 1.96 -4.52
CA ILE A 62 18.23 1.78 -5.96
C ILE A 62 19.58 1.89 -6.70
N ALA A 63 20.40 2.88 -6.38
CA ALA A 63 21.71 3.06 -7.00
C ALA A 63 22.64 1.87 -6.73
N VAL A 64 22.70 1.37 -5.49
CA VAL A 64 23.53 0.23 -5.10
C VAL A 64 23.07 -1.05 -5.79
N VAL A 65 21.76 -1.32 -5.84
CA VAL A 65 21.19 -2.47 -6.56
C VAL A 65 21.54 -2.41 -8.04
N PHE A 66 21.37 -1.25 -8.68
CA PHE A 66 21.66 -1.08 -10.09
C PHE A 66 23.14 -1.27 -10.42
N LEU A 67 24.05 -0.64 -9.65
CA LEU A 67 25.50 -0.76 -9.85
C LEU A 67 25.97 -2.21 -9.64
N SER A 68 25.41 -2.91 -8.65
CA SER A 68 25.77 -4.30 -8.37
C SER A 68 25.26 -5.25 -9.46
N ALA A 69 24.05 -5.04 -9.97
CA ALA A 69 23.51 -5.78 -11.10
C ALA A 69 24.37 -5.56 -12.36
N ALA A 70 24.76 -4.30 -12.65
CA ALA A 70 25.64 -3.98 -13.78
C ALA A 70 27.03 -4.62 -13.64
N LEU A 71 27.60 -4.61 -12.44
CA LEU A 71 28.90 -5.24 -12.16
C LEU A 71 28.83 -6.77 -12.32
N GLY A 72 27.78 -7.41 -11.76
CA GLY A 72 27.54 -8.84 -11.92
C GLY A 72 27.34 -9.23 -13.39
N GLN A 73 26.59 -8.42 -14.13
CA GLN A 73 26.41 -8.57 -15.57
C GLN A 73 27.75 -8.54 -16.31
N PHE A 74 28.60 -7.56 -16.02
CA PHE A 74 29.91 -7.39 -16.67
C PHE A 74 30.83 -8.60 -16.42
N ILE A 75 30.96 -9.02 -15.16
CA ILE A 75 31.81 -10.16 -14.76
C ILE A 75 31.32 -11.45 -15.41
N SER A 76 30.01 -11.73 -15.33
CA SER A 76 29.48 -12.96 -15.91
C SER A 76 29.55 -12.94 -17.43
N SER A 77 29.30 -11.80 -18.09
CA SER A 77 29.46 -11.65 -19.54
C SER A 77 30.89 -11.99 -19.98
N TYR A 78 31.90 -11.53 -19.23
CA TYR A 78 33.29 -11.89 -19.49
C TYR A 78 33.50 -13.42 -19.43
N LEU A 79 32.99 -14.09 -18.39
CA LEU A 79 33.03 -15.56 -18.30
C LEU A 79 32.29 -16.23 -19.47
N GLY A 80 31.14 -15.68 -19.88
CA GLY A 80 30.38 -16.13 -21.03
C GLY A 80 31.18 -16.08 -22.33
N THR A 81 32.00 -15.03 -22.53
CA THR A 81 32.86 -14.95 -23.72
C THR A 81 33.94 -16.02 -23.72
N LEU A 82 34.51 -16.37 -22.56
CA LEU A 82 35.48 -17.46 -22.43
C LEU A 82 34.85 -18.81 -22.79
N VAL A 83 33.58 -19.03 -22.42
CA VAL A 83 32.83 -20.24 -22.78
C VAL A 83 32.50 -20.25 -24.27
N ARG A 84 31.99 -19.14 -24.81
CA ARG A 84 31.65 -18.98 -26.23
C ARG A 84 32.84 -19.24 -27.15
N ASN A 85 34.03 -18.81 -26.76
CA ASN A 85 35.26 -19.00 -27.55
C ASN A 85 35.67 -20.49 -27.70
N ARG A 86 35.13 -21.40 -26.89
CA ARG A 86 35.34 -22.85 -27.05
C ARG A 86 34.44 -23.48 -28.12
N VAL A 87 33.44 -22.75 -28.61
CA VAL A 87 32.52 -23.21 -29.67
C VAL A 87 33.13 -22.90 -31.03
N THR A 88 33.68 -23.93 -31.68
CA THR A 88 34.37 -23.82 -32.98
C THR A 88 33.50 -24.21 -34.17
N TRP A 89 32.35 -24.84 -33.95
CA TRP A 89 31.45 -25.28 -35.02
C TRP A 89 30.61 -24.13 -35.58
N ASP A 90 30.70 -23.86 -36.89
CA ASP A 90 30.10 -22.69 -37.53
C ASP A 90 28.57 -22.66 -37.44
N SER A 91 27.91 -23.80 -37.57
CA SER A 91 26.45 -23.89 -37.41
C SER A 91 26.01 -23.62 -35.96
N ALA A 92 26.80 -24.00 -34.95
CA ALA A 92 26.52 -23.64 -33.56
C ALA A 92 26.68 -22.13 -33.32
N ARG A 93 27.58 -21.46 -34.04
CA ARG A 93 27.72 -20.00 -33.95
C ARG A 93 26.51 -19.26 -34.51
N VAL A 94 25.90 -19.77 -35.58
CA VAL A 94 24.65 -19.22 -36.12
C VAL A 94 23.49 -19.41 -35.15
N VAL A 95 23.36 -20.61 -34.56
CA VAL A 95 22.33 -20.90 -33.54
C VAL A 95 22.54 -20.04 -32.30
N ASP A 96 23.79 -19.88 -31.85
CA ASP A 96 24.16 -19.00 -30.72
C ASP A 96 23.81 -17.54 -31.01
N ALA A 97 24.10 -17.02 -32.21
CA ALA A 97 23.74 -15.66 -32.59
C ALA A 97 22.21 -15.45 -32.65
N LEU A 98 21.47 -16.35 -33.30
CA LEU A 98 20.01 -16.28 -33.37
C LEU A 98 19.36 -16.40 -31.99
N GLY A 99 19.85 -17.33 -31.16
CA GLY A 99 19.40 -17.48 -29.78
C GLY A 99 19.70 -16.24 -28.93
N GLY A 100 20.84 -15.59 -29.14
CA GLY A 100 21.20 -14.34 -28.47
C GLY A 100 20.23 -13.21 -28.80
N ALA A 101 19.86 -13.06 -30.07
CA ALA A 101 18.87 -12.05 -30.49
C ALA A 101 17.51 -12.26 -29.82
N VAL A 102 17.03 -13.51 -29.79
CA VAL A 102 15.75 -13.89 -29.17
C VAL A 102 15.77 -13.62 -27.67
N VAL A 103 16.80 -14.09 -26.97
CA VAL A 103 16.92 -13.88 -25.51
C VAL A 103 17.00 -12.41 -25.17
N SER A 104 17.81 -11.62 -25.87
CA SER A 104 17.89 -10.18 -25.62
C SER A 104 16.58 -9.46 -25.87
N GLY A 105 15.82 -9.85 -26.89
CA GLY A 105 14.48 -9.33 -27.13
C GLY A 105 13.52 -9.65 -25.99
N ILE A 106 13.49 -10.91 -25.54
CA ILE A 106 12.67 -11.33 -24.39
C ILE A 106 13.08 -10.59 -23.11
N SER A 107 14.39 -10.46 -22.83
CA SER A 107 14.88 -9.74 -21.66
C SER A 107 14.43 -8.28 -21.64
N VAL A 108 14.49 -7.58 -22.78
CA VAL A 108 13.99 -6.19 -22.87
C VAL A 108 12.49 -6.11 -22.63
N LEU A 109 11.71 -7.03 -23.19
CA LEU A 109 10.26 -7.07 -22.94
C LEU A 109 9.94 -7.31 -21.47
N LEU A 110 10.66 -8.22 -20.81
CA LEU A 110 10.47 -8.50 -19.38
C LEU A 110 10.85 -7.31 -18.50
N VAL A 111 11.97 -6.63 -18.80
CA VAL A 111 12.39 -5.43 -18.06
C VAL A 111 11.42 -4.27 -18.32
N ALA A 112 11.01 -4.06 -19.56
CA ALA A 112 10.03 -3.03 -19.91
C ALA A 112 8.66 -3.30 -19.28
N TRP A 113 8.23 -4.56 -19.22
CA TRP A 113 7.04 -4.97 -18.48
C TRP A 113 7.17 -4.74 -16.99
N PHE A 114 8.32 -5.06 -16.40
CA PHE A 114 8.59 -4.81 -14.98
C PHE A 114 8.59 -3.32 -14.63
N ILE A 115 9.23 -2.47 -15.44
CA ILE A 115 9.23 -1.02 -15.24
C ILE A 115 7.84 -0.44 -15.56
N GLY A 116 7.20 -0.93 -16.61
CA GLY A 116 5.86 -0.51 -17.01
C GLY A 116 4.87 -0.78 -15.89
N SER A 117 4.88 -1.97 -15.33
CA SER A 117 3.99 -2.30 -14.23
C SER A 117 4.24 -1.37 -13.04
N THR A 118 5.47 -1.15 -12.57
CA THR A 118 5.71 -0.22 -11.44
C THR A 118 5.23 1.21 -11.71
N VAL A 119 5.35 1.70 -12.93
CA VAL A 119 5.01 3.09 -13.29
C VAL A 119 3.54 3.25 -13.76
N ALA A 120 2.84 2.16 -14.09
CA ALA A 120 1.44 2.17 -14.52
C ALA A 120 0.49 2.81 -13.49
N ASN A 121 0.87 2.78 -12.22
CA ASN A 121 0.13 3.36 -11.10
C ASN A 121 0.83 4.61 -10.51
N SER A 122 1.78 5.20 -11.24
CA SER A 122 2.47 6.41 -10.78
C SER A 122 1.58 7.64 -10.79
N ALA A 123 1.89 8.61 -9.93
CA ALA A 123 1.20 9.90 -9.81
C ALA A 123 1.42 10.84 -11.02
N LEU A 124 2.06 10.38 -12.10
CA LEU A 124 2.30 11.14 -13.33
C LEU A 124 1.34 10.64 -14.43
N PRO A 125 0.21 11.32 -14.69
CA PRO A 125 -0.84 10.85 -15.61
C PRO A 125 -0.34 10.61 -17.04
N TYR A 126 0.63 11.41 -17.48
CA TYR A 126 1.22 11.26 -18.81
C TYR A 126 1.95 9.91 -18.97
N VAL A 127 2.65 9.46 -17.93
CA VAL A 127 3.46 8.23 -17.99
C VAL A 127 2.58 7.00 -17.78
N SER A 128 1.64 7.05 -16.84
CA SER A 128 0.71 5.95 -16.59
C SER A 128 -0.21 5.68 -17.79
N ASN A 129 -0.72 6.72 -18.45
CA ASN A 129 -1.55 6.56 -19.66
C ASN A 129 -0.75 5.93 -20.83
N GLN A 130 0.50 6.33 -21.04
CA GLN A 130 1.35 5.72 -22.08
C GLN A 130 1.62 4.22 -21.84
N VAL A 131 1.72 3.80 -20.58
CA VAL A 131 1.87 2.38 -20.21
C VAL A 131 0.57 1.63 -20.40
N LYS A 132 -0.56 2.18 -19.92
CA LYS A 132 -1.89 1.56 -20.04
C LYS A 132 -2.33 1.40 -21.49
N ASP A 133 -1.93 2.30 -22.38
CA ASP A 133 -2.26 2.24 -23.82
C ASP A 133 -1.29 1.38 -24.65
N SER A 134 -0.23 0.82 -24.05
CA SER A 134 0.78 0.03 -24.76
C SER A 134 0.29 -1.37 -25.10
N ARG A 135 0.17 -1.68 -26.39
CA ARG A 135 -0.25 -3.02 -26.84
C ARG A 135 0.82 -4.06 -26.58
N ILE A 136 2.10 -3.67 -26.67
CA ILE A 136 3.23 -4.58 -26.44
C ILE A 136 3.25 -5.00 -24.98
N LEU A 137 3.14 -4.05 -24.03
CA LEU A 137 3.17 -4.37 -22.61
C LEU A 137 1.94 -5.17 -22.17
N GLN A 138 0.75 -4.85 -22.67
CA GLN A 138 -0.47 -5.64 -22.42
C GLN A 138 -0.34 -7.07 -22.93
N SER A 139 0.26 -7.26 -24.12
CA SER A 139 0.48 -8.59 -24.68
C SER A 139 1.47 -9.39 -23.85
N VAL A 140 2.57 -8.76 -23.41
CA VAL A 140 3.55 -9.39 -22.51
C VAL A 140 2.87 -9.77 -21.19
N ASP A 141 2.12 -8.85 -20.58
CA ASP A 141 1.39 -9.07 -19.33
C ASP A 141 0.45 -10.29 -19.41
N SER A 142 -0.31 -10.42 -20.51
CA SER A 142 -1.22 -11.55 -20.71
C SER A 142 -0.53 -12.92 -20.86
N LEU A 143 0.76 -12.93 -21.22
CA LEU A 143 1.56 -14.14 -21.41
C LEU A 143 2.35 -14.52 -20.15
N MET A 144 2.36 -13.66 -19.12
CA MET A 144 3.11 -13.91 -17.90
C MET A 144 2.42 -14.98 -17.03
N PRO A 145 3.17 -15.91 -16.40
CA PRO A 145 2.59 -16.86 -15.47
C PRO A 145 2.06 -16.17 -14.20
N PRO A 146 1.01 -16.70 -13.55
CA PRO A 146 0.48 -16.16 -12.30
C PRO A 146 1.54 -15.99 -11.20
N ALA A 147 2.52 -16.89 -11.12
CA ALA A 147 3.63 -16.80 -10.17
C ALA A 147 4.49 -15.53 -10.34
N ALA A 148 4.63 -15.02 -11.58
CA ALA A 148 5.37 -13.78 -11.84
C ALA A 148 4.61 -12.56 -11.31
N HIS A 149 3.27 -12.55 -11.41
CA HIS A 149 2.43 -11.51 -10.82
C HIS A 149 2.49 -11.53 -9.28
N GLN A 150 2.54 -12.71 -8.66
CA GLN A 150 2.62 -12.88 -7.20
C GLN A 150 3.99 -12.49 -6.62
N GLY A 151 5.09 -12.87 -7.28
CA GLY A 151 6.43 -12.42 -6.87
C GLY A 151 6.56 -10.89 -6.95
N PHE A 152 5.91 -10.29 -7.95
CA PHE A 152 5.90 -8.85 -8.15
C PHE A 152 5.04 -8.09 -7.14
N SER A 153 3.86 -8.60 -6.77
CA SER A 153 3.07 -8.00 -5.68
C SER A 153 3.82 -8.05 -4.35
N THR A 154 4.61 -9.09 -4.12
CA THR A 154 5.49 -9.21 -2.94
C THR A 154 6.61 -8.17 -2.95
N PHE A 155 7.32 -7.99 -4.08
CA PHE A 155 8.34 -6.95 -4.22
C PHE A 155 7.75 -5.54 -4.10
N ARG A 156 6.62 -5.26 -4.75
CA ARG A 156 5.89 -4.00 -4.58
C ARG A 156 5.50 -3.77 -3.14
N ARG A 157 5.03 -4.77 -2.39
CA ARG A 157 4.68 -4.61 -0.97
C ARG A 157 5.88 -4.21 -0.09
N VAL A 158 7.09 -4.61 -0.47
CA VAL A 158 8.33 -4.21 0.22
C VAL A 158 8.74 -2.77 -0.15
N VAL A 159 8.45 -2.34 -1.38
CA VAL A 159 8.79 -1.00 -1.90
C VAL A 159 7.72 0.05 -1.55
N ASP A 160 6.46 -0.29 -1.75
CA ASP A 160 5.27 0.41 -1.26
C ASP A 160 5.06 0.02 0.21
N GLN A 161 5.82 0.61 1.11
CA GLN A 161 5.49 0.67 2.55
C GLN A 161 4.22 1.50 2.83
N SER A 162 3.33 1.63 1.83
CA SER A 162 2.13 2.45 1.85
C SER A 162 0.99 1.60 2.37
N ALA A 163 0.77 1.65 3.68
CA ALA A 163 -0.22 0.85 4.41
C ALA A 163 -1.68 1.24 4.12
N PHE A 164 -2.10 1.15 2.85
CA PHE A 164 -3.50 1.12 2.46
C PHE A 164 -3.70 0.01 1.42
N PRO A 165 -4.57 -0.98 1.68
CA PRO A 165 -4.90 -1.97 0.66
C PRO A 165 -5.57 -1.29 -0.54
N GLN A 166 -5.21 -1.68 -1.77
CA GLN A 166 -5.73 -1.12 -3.03
C GLN A 166 -7.17 -1.60 -3.33
N VAL A 167 -8.01 -1.72 -2.30
CA VAL A 167 -9.36 -2.32 -2.38
C VAL A 167 -10.36 -1.46 -3.14
N PHE A 168 -10.02 -0.19 -3.37
CA PHE A 168 -10.99 0.83 -3.72
C PHE A 168 -10.73 1.50 -5.07
N SER A 169 -10.22 0.75 -6.04
CA SER A 169 -10.28 1.13 -7.45
C SER A 169 -11.74 1.21 -7.90
N GLY A 170 -12.38 2.36 -7.66
CA GLY A 170 -13.79 2.61 -8.00
C GLY A 170 -14.43 3.76 -7.23
N LEU A 171 -14.00 4.05 -5.99
CA LEU A 171 -14.61 5.08 -5.14
C LEU A 171 -14.40 6.53 -5.64
N GLY A 172 -13.40 6.74 -6.50
CA GLY A 172 -13.07 8.03 -7.11
C GLY A 172 -13.52 8.18 -8.57
N THR A 173 -14.49 7.39 -9.03
CA THR A 173 -15.03 7.52 -10.40
C THR A 173 -16.20 8.51 -10.50
N GLY A 174 -16.68 9.03 -9.37
CA GLY A 174 -17.69 10.09 -9.30
C GLY A 174 -17.06 11.49 -9.37
N GLU A 175 -17.83 12.45 -9.85
CA GLU A 175 -17.48 13.88 -9.81
C GLU A 175 -17.31 14.30 -8.34
N LEU A 176 -16.13 14.84 -7.98
CA LEU A 176 -15.91 15.34 -6.63
C LEU A 176 -16.85 16.50 -6.37
N ALA A 177 -17.61 16.42 -5.28
CA ALA A 177 -18.32 17.60 -4.80
C ALA A 177 -17.28 18.65 -4.36
N GLU A 178 -17.28 19.80 -5.03
CA GLU A 178 -16.46 20.93 -4.64
C GLU A 178 -16.99 21.52 -3.34
N VAL A 179 -16.08 21.64 -2.36
CA VAL A 179 -16.31 22.32 -1.09
C VAL A 179 -15.12 23.19 -0.79
N GLU A 180 -15.36 24.25 -0.03
CA GLU A 180 -14.31 25.13 0.48
C GLU A 180 -13.25 24.34 1.29
N PRO A 181 -12.03 24.87 1.46
CA PRO A 181 -11.03 24.25 2.31
C PRO A 181 -11.54 24.09 3.76
N PRO A 182 -11.11 23.03 4.49
CA PRO A 182 -11.48 22.85 5.90
C PRO A 182 -11.07 24.05 6.76
N ASP A 183 -11.92 24.43 7.71
CA ASP A 183 -11.61 25.49 8.66
C ASP A 183 -10.57 24.99 9.68
N PRO A 184 -9.38 25.62 9.81
CA PRO A 184 -8.39 25.21 10.80
C PRO A 184 -8.80 25.48 12.26
N ASP A 185 -9.73 26.41 12.50
CA ASP A 185 -10.11 26.83 13.85
C ASP A 185 -10.86 25.73 14.61
N VAL A 186 -11.45 24.76 13.90
CA VAL A 186 -12.13 23.61 14.51
C VAL A 186 -11.19 22.76 15.38
N LEU A 187 -9.87 22.82 15.13
CA LEU A 187 -8.88 22.13 15.95
C LEU A 187 -8.75 22.68 17.38
N THR A 188 -9.33 23.86 17.65
CA THR A 188 -9.14 24.60 18.89
C THR A 188 -10.33 24.55 19.84
N THR A 189 -11.42 23.86 19.47
CA THR A 189 -12.60 23.75 20.34
C THR A 189 -12.27 22.91 21.59
N PRO A 190 -12.72 23.34 22.78
CA PRO A 190 -12.52 22.57 24.02
C PRO A 190 -13.03 21.12 23.91
N GLU A 191 -14.19 20.95 23.28
CA GLU A 191 -14.85 19.67 23.09
C GLU A 191 -13.99 18.73 22.25
N LEU A 192 -13.41 19.20 21.13
CA LEU A 192 -12.51 18.38 20.33
C LEU A 192 -11.22 18.03 21.08
N ILE A 193 -10.64 18.98 21.82
CA ILE A 193 -9.42 18.72 22.60
C ILE A 193 -9.68 17.62 23.63
N GLU A 194 -10.84 17.61 24.27
CA GLU A 194 -11.25 16.57 25.21
C GLU A 194 -11.51 15.24 24.49
N SER A 195 -12.39 15.21 23.48
CA SER A 195 -12.73 14.00 22.72
C SER A 195 -11.52 13.35 22.05
N SER A 196 -10.54 14.14 21.60
CA SER A 196 -9.31 13.63 20.99
C SER A 196 -8.46 12.74 21.92
N ARG A 197 -8.66 12.83 23.25
CA ARG A 197 -7.97 11.97 24.23
C ARG A 197 -8.45 10.53 24.18
N SER A 198 -9.66 10.30 23.68
CA SER A 198 -10.27 8.97 23.52
C SER A 198 -9.79 8.25 22.27
N VAL A 199 -8.91 8.87 21.48
CA VAL A 199 -8.29 8.29 20.29
C VAL A 199 -7.00 7.58 20.70
N VAL A 200 -6.86 6.32 20.27
CA VAL A 200 -5.74 5.44 20.62
C VAL A 200 -5.04 4.92 19.38
N LYS A 201 -3.77 4.56 19.53
CA LYS A 201 -3.02 3.84 18.52
C LYS A 201 -3.20 2.36 18.71
N VAL A 202 -3.54 1.62 17.65
CA VAL A 202 -3.64 0.16 17.67
C VAL A 202 -2.33 -0.42 17.14
N LEU A 203 -1.75 -1.37 17.88
CA LEU A 203 -0.53 -2.08 17.50
C LEU A 203 -0.74 -3.59 17.63
N GLY A 204 -0.09 -4.36 16.77
CA GLY A 204 -0.09 -5.82 16.86
C GLY A 204 0.98 -6.45 15.98
N THR A 205 1.20 -7.76 16.15
CA THR A 205 2.11 -8.56 15.35
C THR A 205 1.32 -9.62 14.59
N ALA A 206 1.55 -9.69 13.28
CA ALA A 206 0.97 -10.68 12.38
C ALA A 206 2.09 -11.55 11.79
N PRO A 207 2.53 -12.61 12.50
CA PRO A 207 3.70 -13.41 12.12
C PRO A 207 3.54 -14.08 10.75
N SER A 208 2.34 -14.58 10.44
CA SER A 208 1.99 -15.17 9.14
C SER A 208 2.16 -14.19 7.98
N CYS A 209 2.02 -12.90 8.26
CA CYS A 209 2.15 -11.81 7.31
C CYS A 209 3.55 -11.17 7.33
N GLN A 210 4.45 -11.64 8.22
CA GLN A 210 5.79 -11.07 8.44
C GLN A 210 5.78 -9.55 8.68
N ARG A 211 4.72 -9.02 9.31
CA ARG A 211 4.56 -7.58 9.55
C ARG A 211 4.09 -7.28 10.96
N ARG A 212 4.44 -6.08 11.43
CA ARG A 212 3.76 -5.42 12.54
C ARG A 212 2.67 -4.55 11.96
N VAL A 213 1.52 -4.54 12.63
CA VAL A 213 0.39 -3.73 12.22
C VAL A 213 0.32 -2.48 13.07
N GLU A 214 -0.13 -1.39 12.46
CA GLU A 214 -0.37 -0.12 13.12
C GLU A 214 -1.59 0.56 12.52
N GLY A 215 -2.37 1.20 13.37
CA GLY A 215 -3.54 1.96 12.96
C GLY A 215 -4.04 2.84 14.09
N THR A 216 -5.23 3.39 13.89
CA THR A 216 -5.93 4.18 14.90
C THR A 216 -7.17 3.42 15.35
N GLY A 217 -7.58 3.64 16.59
CA GLY A 217 -8.91 3.31 17.09
C GLY A 217 -9.40 4.41 18.02
N PHE A 218 -10.63 4.29 18.49
CA PHE A 218 -11.19 5.23 19.48
C PHE A 218 -12.15 4.53 20.43
N ALA A 219 -12.20 5.03 21.67
CA ALA A 219 -13.14 4.56 22.67
C ALA A 219 -14.55 4.99 22.30
N TYR A 220 -15.47 4.05 22.25
CA TYR A 220 -16.89 4.29 21.95
C TYR A 220 -17.84 3.59 22.94
N GLY A 221 -17.28 2.91 23.94
CA GLY A 221 -17.97 2.32 25.08
C GLY A 221 -16.99 1.88 26.16
N ASP A 222 -17.52 1.39 27.28
CA ASP A 222 -16.72 0.91 28.41
C ASP A 222 -15.77 -0.22 27.97
N ASP A 223 -14.46 0.01 28.09
CA ASP A 223 -13.42 -0.91 27.63
C ASP A 223 -13.59 -1.33 26.16
N ARG A 224 -14.21 -0.51 25.30
CA ARG A 224 -14.43 -0.82 23.86
C ARG A 224 -13.77 0.20 22.95
N ILE A 225 -12.89 -0.31 22.09
CA ILE A 225 -12.23 0.44 21.03
C ILE A 225 -12.76 -0.04 19.68
N MET A 226 -13.22 0.88 18.84
CA MET A 226 -13.52 0.61 17.43
C MET A 226 -12.29 0.91 16.57
N THR A 227 -12.04 0.08 15.56
CA THR A 227 -11.01 0.28 14.53
C THR A 227 -11.44 -0.41 13.23
N ASN A 228 -10.61 -0.39 12.19
CA ASN A 228 -10.88 -1.16 10.98
C ASN A 228 -10.43 -2.62 11.10
N ALA A 229 -11.11 -3.52 10.38
CA ALA A 229 -10.73 -4.93 10.34
C ALA A 229 -9.34 -5.14 9.71
N HIS A 230 -9.02 -4.42 8.64
CA HIS A 230 -7.71 -4.52 7.98
C HIS A 230 -6.53 -4.09 8.87
N VAL A 231 -6.78 -3.25 9.88
CA VAL A 231 -5.75 -2.84 10.86
C VAL A 231 -5.31 -4.05 11.68
N VAL A 232 -6.23 -4.95 12.02
CA VAL A 232 -5.98 -6.09 12.91
C VAL A 232 -5.96 -7.44 12.19
N ALA A 233 -6.16 -7.47 10.87
CA ALA A 233 -6.15 -8.68 10.07
C ALA A 233 -4.84 -9.48 10.21
N GLY A 234 -4.96 -10.78 10.48
CA GLY A 234 -3.82 -11.69 10.67
C GLY A 234 -3.01 -11.47 11.94
N VAL A 235 -3.39 -10.53 12.82
CA VAL A 235 -2.71 -10.31 14.11
C VAL A 235 -3.02 -11.46 15.05
N THR A 236 -1.98 -12.13 15.54
CA THR A 236 -2.11 -13.23 16.50
C THR A 236 -1.27 -13.02 17.75
N GLU A 237 -0.44 -11.97 17.80
CA GLU A 237 0.51 -11.70 18.88
C GLU A 237 0.55 -10.20 19.18
N ASP A 238 0.86 -9.83 20.43
CA ASP A 238 1.10 -8.46 20.90
C ASP A 238 0.02 -7.42 20.55
N LEU A 239 -1.25 -7.81 20.46
CA LEU A 239 -2.36 -6.88 20.22
C LEU A 239 -2.56 -5.97 21.43
N ARG A 240 -2.33 -4.66 21.23
CA ARG A 240 -2.39 -3.65 22.28
C ARG A 240 -2.86 -2.31 21.73
N VAL A 241 -3.40 -1.49 22.62
CA VAL A 241 -3.65 -0.07 22.34
C VAL A 241 -2.67 0.81 23.09
N VAL A 242 -2.29 1.93 22.49
CA VAL A 242 -1.44 2.95 23.10
C VAL A 242 -2.23 4.24 23.17
N THR A 243 -2.43 4.76 24.39
CA THR A 243 -3.12 6.04 24.59
C THR A 243 -2.23 7.19 24.14
N ARG A 244 -2.82 8.37 23.98
CA ARG A 244 -2.09 9.60 23.61
C ARG A 244 -0.95 9.94 24.59
N ASP A 245 -1.10 9.59 25.86
CA ASP A 245 -0.10 9.79 26.92
C ASP A 245 0.96 8.66 26.97
N GLY A 246 0.86 7.67 26.07
CA GLY A 246 1.86 6.61 25.91
C GLY A 246 1.60 5.35 26.75
N TYR A 247 0.50 5.29 27.49
CA TYR A 247 0.12 4.07 28.23
C TYR A 247 -0.25 2.96 27.27
N GLN A 248 0.27 1.76 27.52
CA GLN A 248 0.00 0.58 26.70
C GLN A 248 -0.92 -0.36 27.46
N LEU A 249 -1.99 -0.78 26.81
CA LEU A 249 -3.01 -1.66 27.37
C LEU A 249 -3.18 -2.86 26.45
N GLU A 250 -3.22 -4.06 27.02
CA GLU A 250 -3.51 -5.27 26.27
C GLU A 250 -4.94 -5.23 25.72
N ALA A 251 -5.12 -5.75 24.51
CA ALA A 251 -6.39 -5.72 23.81
C ALA A 251 -6.76 -7.11 23.29
N THR A 252 -8.04 -7.46 23.41
CA THR A 252 -8.62 -8.68 22.86
C THR A 252 -9.55 -8.33 21.71
N LEU A 253 -9.39 -8.97 20.55
CA LEU A 253 -10.29 -8.81 19.43
C LEU A 253 -11.60 -9.55 19.72
N VAL A 254 -12.72 -8.82 19.83
CA VAL A 254 -14.04 -9.40 20.19
C VAL A 254 -15.07 -9.33 19.07
N LEU A 255 -14.83 -8.48 18.05
CA LEU A 255 -15.61 -8.44 16.83
C LEU A 255 -14.70 -8.22 15.64
N PHE A 256 -14.92 -8.96 14.56
CA PHE A 256 -14.21 -8.80 13.31
C PHE A 256 -15.18 -8.97 12.14
N ASP A 257 -15.36 -7.90 11.37
CA ASP A 257 -16.22 -7.87 10.19
C ASP A 257 -15.40 -7.41 8.97
N ALA A 258 -15.03 -8.37 8.14
CA ALA A 258 -14.29 -8.09 6.91
C ALA A 258 -15.14 -7.40 5.83
N GLN A 259 -16.45 -7.64 5.84
CA GLN A 259 -17.35 -7.07 4.84
C GLN A 259 -17.57 -5.58 5.08
N GLN A 260 -17.60 -5.16 6.35
CA GLN A 260 -17.69 -3.74 6.71
C GLN A 260 -16.35 -3.08 7.01
N ASP A 261 -15.27 -3.86 7.04
CA ASP A 261 -13.94 -3.40 7.43
C ASP A 261 -13.95 -2.77 8.82
N LEU A 262 -14.62 -3.43 9.77
CA LEU A 262 -14.74 -2.99 11.16
C LEU A 262 -14.27 -4.08 12.12
N ALA A 263 -13.60 -3.65 13.18
CA ALA A 263 -13.23 -4.50 14.28
C ALA A 263 -13.46 -3.79 15.62
N VAL A 264 -13.73 -4.57 16.65
CA VAL A 264 -13.88 -4.07 18.02
C VAL A 264 -12.91 -4.80 18.92
N LEU A 265 -12.16 -4.01 19.68
CA LEU A 265 -11.24 -4.48 20.69
C LEU A 265 -11.83 -4.25 22.08
N GLN A 266 -11.72 -5.26 22.93
CA GLN A 266 -11.92 -5.14 24.36
C GLN A 266 -10.59 -4.80 25.03
N VAL A 267 -10.57 -3.73 25.82
CA VAL A 267 -9.36 -3.24 26.49
C VAL A 267 -9.66 -3.03 27.98
N PRO A 268 -9.53 -4.06 28.82
CA PRO A 268 -9.90 -3.96 30.24
C PRO A 268 -9.07 -2.93 31.00
N GLY A 269 -9.72 -2.12 31.85
CA GLY A 269 -9.04 -1.13 32.69
C GLY A 269 -8.66 0.14 31.93
N MET A 270 -9.34 0.42 30.82
CA MET A 270 -9.12 1.62 30.03
C MET A 270 -9.85 2.81 30.65
N GLU A 271 -9.10 3.83 31.06
CA GLU A 271 -9.66 5.08 31.61
C GLU A 271 -9.85 6.14 30.53
N LEU A 272 -10.64 5.82 29.49
CA LEU A 272 -10.98 6.76 28.41
C LEU A 272 -12.49 7.00 28.37
N SER A 273 -12.89 8.26 28.19
CA SER A 273 -14.30 8.62 28.00
C SER A 273 -14.79 8.12 26.64
N PRO A 274 -15.86 7.31 26.57
CA PRO A 274 -16.45 6.91 25.30
C PRO A 274 -16.89 8.10 24.45
N LEU A 275 -16.61 8.04 23.15
CA LEU A 275 -17.15 8.99 22.18
C LEU A 275 -18.54 8.56 21.73
N GLU A 276 -19.42 9.54 21.56
CA GLU A 276 -20.78 9.32 21.06
C GLU A 276 -20.84 9.45 19.54
N PHE A 277 -21.57 8.56 18.88
CA PHE A 277 -21.85 8.66 17.45
C PHE A 277 -22.90 9.73 17.16
N ASN A 278 -22.71 10.45 16.06
CA ASN A 278 -23.62 11.46 15.55
C ASN A 278 -24.23 10.99 14.22
N GLY A 279 -25.57 10.90 14.16
CA GLY A 279 -26.33 10.28 13.07
C GLY A 279 -26.37 11.04 11.75
N GLY A 280 -25.54 12.07 11.54
CA GLY A 280 -25.43 12.68 10.22
C GLY A 280 -24.56 13.92 10.13
N ALA A 281 -23.84 14.04 9.02
CA ALA A 281 -23.17 15.25 8.59
C ALA A 281 -23.67 15.66 7.20
N ALA A 282 -23.84 16.95 6.97
CA ALA A 282 -24.21 17.53 5.69
C ALA A 282 -22.97 17.92 4.88
N GLN A 283 -23.13 18.05 3.57
CA GLN A 283 -22.09 18.60 2.71
C GLN A 283 -21.71 20.02 3.19
N GLY A 284 -20.41 20.25 3.33
CA GLY A 284 -19.86 21.51 3.82
C GLY A 284 -19.61 21.56 5.32
N ASP A 285 -20.13 20.60 6.10
CA ASP A 285 -19.88 20.54 7.53
C ASP A 285 -18.39 20.31 7.82
N ASP A 286 -17.91 21.01 8.85
CA ASP A 286 -16.55 20.82 9.33
C ASP A 286 -16.42 19.54 10.16
N ALA A 287 -15.24 18.95 10.09
CA ALA A 287 -14.89 17.75 10.81
C ALA A 287 -13.39 17.71 11.10
N VAL A 288 -12.96 16.69 11.82
CA VAL A 288 -11.54 16.45 12.14
C VAL A 288 -11.21 14.99 11.98
N VAL A 289 -10.17 14.69 11.21
CA VAL A 289 -9.57 13.35 11.17
C VAL A 289 -8.54 13.28 12.29
N ALA A 290 -8.78 12.42 13.27
CA ALA A 290 -7.89 12.23 14.42
C ALA A 290 -7.26 10.83 14.39
N GLY A 291 -5.94 10.73 14.57
CA GLY A 291 -5.25 9.44 14.56
C GLY A 291 -3.73 9.49 14.66
N PHE A 292 -3.10 8.37 14.31
CA PHE A 292 -1.66 8.13 14.46
C PHE A 292 -1.00 7.75 13.12
N PRO A 293 -0.85 8.69 12.19
CA PRO A 293 -0.33 8.40 10.87
C PRO A 293 1.15 7.96 10.92
N ARG A 294 1.52 6.98 10.08
CA ARG A 294 2.90 6.53 9.83
C ARG A 294 3.69 6.21 11.10
N ASN A 295 3.07 5.48 12.03
CA ASN A 295 3.64 5.14 13.34
C ASN A 295 4.05 6.34 14.20
N SER A 296 3.64 7.56 13.86
CA SER A 296 4.10 8.76 14.56
C SER A 296 3.22 9.07 15.79
N GLY A 297 3.38 10.27 16.34
CA GLY A 297 2.54 10.77 17.41
C GLY A 297 1.10 11.05 16.96
N PHE A 298 0.25 11.37 17.91
CA PHE A 298 -1.13 11.79 17.64
C PHE A 298 -1.17 13.02 16.71
N THR A 299 -2.05 12.98 15.72
CA THR A 299 -2.35 14.10 14.83
C THR A 299 -3.86 14.31 14.74
N ALA A 300 -4.27 15.58 14.69
CA ALA A 300 -5.61 15.99 14.31
C ALA A 300 -5.49 16.91 13.08
N VAL A 301 -6.21 16.60 12.01
CA VAL A 301 -6.22 17.42 10.79
C VAL A 301 -7.64 17.86 10.46
N PRO A 302 -7.84 19.12 10.04
CA PRO A 302 -9.17 19.62 9.72
C PRO A 302 -9.67 18.92 8.46
N ALA A 303 -10.97 18.66 8.45
CA ALA A 303 -11.68 17.97 7.39
C ALA A 303 -12.99 18.71 7.06
N ARG A 304 -13.50 18.52 5.85
CA ARG A 304 -14.82 19.02 5.45
C ARG A 304 -15.59 17.98 4.66
N ILE A 305 -16.87 17.78 4.96
CA ILE A 305 -17.69 16.78 4.26
C ILE A 305 -17.93 17.24 2.82
N ARG A 306 -17.58 16.41 1.84
CA ARG A 306 -17.87 16.64 0.42
C ARG A 306 -19.23 16.08 0.03
N ALA A 307 -19.46 14.82 0.33
CA ALA A 307 -20.67 14.11 -0.05
C ALA A 307 -20.90 12.90 0.84
N LYS A 308 -22.18 12.55 1.03
CA LYS A 308 -22.64 11.27 1.57
C LYS A 308 -23.10 10.41 0.39
N GLN A 309 -22.57 9.21 0.23
CA GLN A 309 -22.90 8.34 -0.90
C GLN A 309 -22.84 6.86 -0.54
N THR A 310 -23.61 6.04 -1.25
CA THR A 310 -23.47 4.58 -1.21
C THR A 310 -22.41 4.15 -2.21
N ALA A 311 -21.31 3.65 -1.69
CA ALA A 311 -20.18 3.17 -2.45
C ALA A 311 -20.25 1.65 -2.66
N GLN A 312 -20.01 1.20 -3.89
CA GLN A 312 -19.83 -0.21 -4.20
C GLN A 312 -18.35 -0.49 -4.45
N GLY A 313 -17.79 -1.45 -3.70
CA GLY A 313 -16.39 -1.87 -3.82
C GLY A 313 -16.23 -3.33 -3.44
N SER A 314 -15.01 -3.86 -3.49
CA SER A 314 -14.74 -5.16 -2.88
C SER A 314 -14.51 -5.01 -1.37
N ASP A 315 -14.75 -6.06 -0.61
CA ASP A 315 -14.22 -6.18 0.76
C ASP A 315 -12.68 -6.19 0.74
N PHE A 316 -12.04 -5.99 1.90
CA PHE A 316 -10.57 -5.80 1.91
C PHE A 316 -9.77 -7.06 1.52
N TYR A 317 -10.39 -8.25 1.58
CA TYR A 317 -9.83 -9.50 1.05
C TYR A 317 -10.07 -9.71 -0.44
N HIS A 318 -10.78 -8.80 -1.13
CA HIS A 318 -11.19 -8.94 -2.52
C HIS A 318 -11.97 -10.23 -2.82
N SER A 319 -12.70 -10.72 -1.83
CA SER A 319 -13.44 -11.98 -1.89
C SER A 319 -14.86 -11.78 -2.43
N GLN A 320 -15.46 -10.61 -2.20
CA GLN A 320 -16.82 -10.30 -2.63
C GLN A 320 -17.04 -8.79 -2.83
N GLN A 321 -18.12 -8.46 -3.56
CA GLN A 321 -18.59 -7.08 -3.68
C GLN A 321 -19.42 -6.70 -2.43
N VAL A 322 -19.17 -5.51 -1.91
CA VAL A 322 -19.89 -4.91 -0.78
C VAL A 322 -20.41 -3.53 -1.15
N SER A 323 -21.46 -3.11 -0.46
CA SER A 323 -22.07 -1.78 -0.58
C SER A 323 -22.02 -1.14 0.79
N ARG A 324 -21.45 0.06 0.88
CA ARG A 324 -21.27 0.78 2.15
C ARG A 324 -21.66 2.23 2.00
N GLU A 325 -22.33 2.78 3.01
CA GLU A 325 -22.56 4.21 3.10
C GLU A 325 -21.30 4.91 3.61
N ILE A 326 -20.81 5.88 2.85
CA ILE A 326 -19.58 6.60 3.16
C ILE A 326 -19.75 8.11 3.05
N TYR A 327 -18.98 8.84 3.85
CA TYR A 327 -18.61 10.21 3.55
C TYR A 327 -17.35 10.23 2.69
N GLN A 328 -17.40 11.02 1.62
CA GLN A 328 -16.21 11.58 1.02
C GLN A 328 -15.88 12.88 1.76
N VAL A 329 -14.62 13.06 2.17
CA VAL A 329 -14.19 14.24 2.92
C VAL A 329 -13.00 14.91 2.26
N ARG A 330 -12.93 16.23 2.34
CA ARG A 330 -11.75 17.02 2.02
C ARG A 330 -10.82 17.03 3.23
N ALA A 331 -9.79 16.20 3.23
CA ALA A 331 -8.82 16.10 4.31
C ALA A 331 -7.53 15.41 3.85
N VAL A 332 -6.41 15.71 4.49
CA VAL A 332 -5.14 15.00 4.24
C VAL A 332 -5.11 13.70 5.05
N VAL A 333 -5.71 12.64 4.51
CA VAL A 333 -5.69 11.31 5.13
C VAL A 333 -4.39 10.58 4.75
N ARG A 334 -3.69 10.07 5.77
CA ARG A 334 -2.41 9.35 5.64
C ARG A 334 -2.50 7.94 6.23
N PRO A 335 -1.62 6.99 5.79
CA PRO A 335 -1.58 5.66 6.36
C PRO A 335 -1.40 5.72 7.88
N GLY A 336 -2.14 4.90 8.62
CA GLY A 336 -2.21 4.92 10.08
C GLY A 336 -3.41 5.70 10.65
N ASN A 337 -4.08 6.57 9.87
CA ASN A 337 -5.36 7.15 10.29
C ASN A 337 -6.53 6.16 10.20
N SER A 338 -6.39 5.06 9.46
CA SER A 338 -7.40 4.01 9.38
C SER A 338 -7.84 3.53 10.76
N GLY A 339 -9.15 3.40 10.94
CA GLY A 339 -9.82 3.03 12.16
C GLY A 339 -10.04 4.20 13.13
N GLY A 340 -9.49 5.38 12.82
CA GLY A 340 -9.70 6.59 13.60
C GLY A 340 -11.07 7.23 13.37
N PRO A 341 -11.55 8.05 14.31
CA PRO A 341 -12.83 8.73 14.17
C PRO A 341 -12.70 9.93 13.23
N LEU A 342 -13.78 10.18 12.48
CA LEU A 342 -14.07 11.49 11.93
C LEU A 342 -14.90 12.25 12.98
N LEU A 343 -14.27 13.21 13.67
CA LEU A 343 -14.90 13.97 14.74
C LEU A 343 -15.65 15.18 14.19
N ALA A 344 -16.84 15.44 14.74
CA ALA A 344 -17.55 16.69 14.59
C ALA A 344 -16.93 17.78 15.52
N PRO A 345 -17.19 19.08 15.27
CA PRO A 345 -16.65 20.17 16.11
C PRO A 345 -17.10 20.11 17.58
N ASP A 346 -18.24 19.47 17.86
CA ASP A 346 -18.79 19.22 19.20
C ASP A 346 -18.17 17.98 19.90
N GLY A 347 -17.22 17.31 19.26
CA GLY A 347 -16.53 16.15 19.83
C GLY A 347 -17.24 14.81 19.61
N THR A 348 -18.39 14.77 18.94
CA THR A 348 -19.08 13.54 18.53
C THR A 348 -18.46 12.92 17.28
N VAL A 349 -18.82 11.68 16.94
CA VAL A 349 -18.22 10.90 15.84
C VAL A 349 -19.18 10.81 14.65
N TYR A 350 -18.80 11.41 13.52
CA TYR A 350 -19.52 11.26 12.25
C TYR A 350 -19.28 9.91 11.58
N GLY A 351 -18.17 9.23 11.88
CA GLY A 351 -17.85 7.96 11.25
C GLY A 351 -16.43 7.45 11.50
N VAL A 352 -16.05 6.39 10.80
CA VAL A 352 -14.74 5.73 10.92
C VAL A 352 -13.93 5.89 9.63
N VAL A 353 -12.75 6.52 9.73
CA VAL A 353 -11.84 6.72 8.60
C VAL A 353 -11.32 5.36 8.16
N PHE A 354 -11.46 5.02 6.87
CA PHE A 354 -11.05 3.70 6.37
C PHE A 354 -10.15 3.75 5.13
N ALA A 355 -10.19 4.83 4.34
CA ALA A 355 -9.38 4.94 3.13
C ALA A 355 -9.02 6.38 2.76
N ALA A 356 -8.00 6.52 1.92
CA ALA A 356 -7.64 7.76 1.23
C ALA A 356 -7.73 7.55 -0.29
N ALA A 357 -8.03 8.60 -1.05
CA ALA A 357 -7.96 8.54 -2.50
C ALA A 357 -6.52 8.37 -2.97
N THR A 358 -6.30 7.55 -4.01
CA THR A 358 -4.97 7.26 -4.56
C THR A 358 -4.50 8.29 -5.59
N ASN A 359 -5.44 9.06 -6.14
CA ASN A 359 -5.23 10.06 -7.19
C ASN A 359 -5.45 11.50 -6.71
N GLU A 360 -5.85 11.70 -5.45
CA GLU A 360 -6.19 13.00 -4.88
C GLU A 360 -5.72 13.13 -3.43
N ASP A 361 -4.74 14.00 -3.19
CA ASP A 361 -4.07 14.10 -1.90
C ASP A 361 -4.94 14.61 -0.74
N GLU A 362 -6.01 15.35 -1.04
CA GLU A 362 -6.92 15.95 -0.07
C GLU A 362 -8.29 15.24 -0.01
N THR A 363 -8.38 13.98 -0.43
CA THR A 363 -9.64 13.23 -0.42
C THR A 363 -9.53 11.99 0.46
N GLY A 364 -10.38 11.92 1.49
CA GLY A 364 -10.52 10.80 2.40
C GLY A 364 -11.90 10.15 2.31
N TYR A 365 -12.01 8.91 2.78
CA TYR A 365 -13.27 8.17 2.86
C TYR A 365 -13.50 7.65 4.28
N VAL A 366 -14.74 7.80 4.72
CA VAL A 366 -15.17 7.53 6.10
C VAL A 366 -16.46 6.72 6.06
N LEU A 367 -16.54 5.59 6.76
CA LEU A 367 -17.80 4.85 6.97
C LEU A 367 -18.70 5.71 7.85
N THR A 368 -19.95 5.93 7.46
CA THR A 368 -20.86 6.79 8.25
C THR A 368 -21.18 6.17 9.61
N ALA A 369 -21.53 7.00 10.60
CA ALA A 369 -22.04 6.52 11.88
C ALA A 369 -23.21 5.53 11.72
N ASP A 370 -24.09 5.77 10.73
CA ASP A 370 -25.19 4.88 10.38
C ASP A 370 -24.69 3.51 9.86
N GLU A 371 -23.68 3.51 8.97
CA GLU A 371 -23.09 2.28 8.43
C GLU A 371 -22.44 1.42 9.52
N VAL A 372 -21.80 2.04 10.51
CA VAL A 372 -21.08 1.30 11.57
C VAL A 372 -21.97 0.94 12.76
N ALA A 373 -23.23 1.40 12.81
CA ALA A 373 -24.09 1.30 13.98
C ALA A 373 -24.36 -0.16 14.42
N GLU A 374 -24.62 -1.07 13.47
CA GLU A 374 -24.87 -2.49 13.78
C GLU A 374 -23.63 -3.14 14.41
N ASN A 375 -22.44 -2.90 13.84
CA ASN A 375 -21.18 -3.40 14.37
C ASN A 375 -20.84 -2.76 15.73
N ALA A 376 -21.14 -1.47 15.92
CA ALA A 376 -20.95 -0.79 17.20
C ALA A 376 -21.77 -1.48 18.30
N GLU A 377 -23.07 -1.67 18.06
CA GLU A 377 -23.97 -2.35 18.99
C GLU A 377 -23.57 -3.81 19.26
N ALA A 378 -23.19 -4.55 18.22
CA ALA A 378 -22.73 -5.93 18.36
C ALA A 378 -21.44 -5.99 19.19
N GLY A 379 -20.50 -5.07 18.96
CA GLY A 379 -19.23 -4.98 19.68
C GLY A 379 -19.37 -4.62 21.17
N LEU A 380 -20.37 -3.79 21.52
CA LEU A 380 -20.69 -3.51 22.93
C LEU A 380 -21.15 -4.77 23.67
N ARG A 381 -21.82 -5.70 22.97
CA ARG A 381 -22.34 -6.95 23.55
C ARG A 381 -21.37 -8.12 23.43
N ALA A 382 -20.33 -8.00 22.59
CA ALA A 382 -19.34 -9.04 22.36
C ALA A 382 -18.43 -9.24 23.58
N THR A 383 -18.21 -10.51 23.95
CA THR A 383 -17.42 -10.90 25.14
C THR A 383 -16.41 -12.00 24.86
N SER A 384 -16.54 -12.74 23.76
CA SER A 384 -15.62 -13.80 23.36
C SER A 384 -14.59 -13.29 22.36
N GLU A 385 -13.34 -13.74 22.52
CA GLU A 385 -12.30 -13.52 21.53
C GLU A 385 -12.68 -14.15 20.18
N VAL A 386 -12.40 -13.43 19.09
CA VAL A 386 -12.64 -13.89 17.72
C VAL A 386 -11.34 -13.87 16.91
N SER A 387 -11.29 -14.69 15.86
CA SER A 387 -10.14 -14.74 14.96
C SER A 387 -10.01 -13.47 14.13
N SER A 388 -8.78 -12.97 13.98
CA SER A 388 -8.38 -11.91 13.07
C SER A 388 -8.25 -12.36 11.61
N GLN A 389 -8.63 -13.61 11.32
CA GLN A 389 -8.57 -14.24 9.99
C GLN A 389 -7.15 -14.24 9.39
N THR A 390 -7.03 -14.32 8.07
CA THR A 390 -5.74 -14.39 7.36
C THR A 390 -5.20 -13.01 7.00
N CYS A 391 -3.97 -12.96 6.51
CA CYS A 391 -3.42 -11.78 5.85
C CYS A 391 -4.24 -11.41 4.61
N ASP A 392 -4.23 -10.13 4.30
CA ASP A 392 -4.71 -9.45 3.10
C ASP A 392 -3.83 -9.66 1.86
#